data_AF-A0A5F2GS87-F1
#
_entry.id   AF-A0A5F2GS87-F1
#
_cell.length_a   1.000
_cell.length_b   1.000
_cell.length_c   1.000
_cell.angle_alpha   90.00
_cell.angle_beta   90.00
_cell.angle_gamma   90.00
#
_symmetry.space_group_name_H-M   'P 1'
#
loop_
_entity.id
_entity.type
_entity.pdbx_description
1 polymer ?
#
loop_
_entity_poly.entity_id
_entity_poly.type
_entity_poly.pdbx_seq_one_letter_code
_entity_poly.pdbx_strand_id
1 'polypeptide(L)'
;MLQERIEGRWLDCFRRVFVLNAIGNGTRVAILSETQSRPVLVHLSELALHDLGAEFCMIQMPTPRQTAPVPVKSTGTSWAIQGNRAVIEALKLCEVIVDCTVEGLIHAPEWPEIEAAGRTRLLVVTNEHPEILERTEPTAELGPKVALGVQMLREAREMRVTSPAGTDLVIDLRNAPCGGTPGFGTTPGAVAHWPGGLCLAFPGKNCVNGRIVMDVGDMNLTFKTTLTSRIDFTVEDDFVTAIKGDGVDAIHFREYMEAWNDRNAYGMSHVGWGMHPRARWVSAAMYDKRDMQAVEFRALAGSFLWSTGANQYAGRYTLGHFDLPMRNCTITLDGNVVVKDGLLQGELAS
;
A
#
# COMPACT_ATOMS: atom_id res chain seq x y z
N MET A 1 -13.76 -19.54 -16.88
CA MET A 1 -12.78 -18.70 -16.15
C MET A 1 -11.42 -19.33 -16.34
N LEU A 2 -10.38 -18.54 -16.64
CA LEU A 2 -9.00 -19.03 -16.62
C LEU A 2 -8.69 -19.42 -15.18
N GLN A 3 -8.12 -20.61 -14.99
CA GLN A 3 -7.64 -21.04 -13.68
C GLN A 3 -6.17 -20.66 -13.59
N GLU A 4 -5.78 -19.92 -12.56
CA GLU A 4 -4.36 -19.71 -12.29
C GLU A 4 -3.75 -21.06 -11.90
N ARG A 5 -2.79 -21.50 -12.71
CA ARG A 5 -1.90 -22.61 -12.39
C ARG A 5 -0.50 -22.07 -12.22
N ILE A 6 0.37 -22.85 -11.60
CA ILE A 6 1.78 -22.48 -11.53
C ILE A 6 2.35 -22.40 -12.96
N GLU A 7 3.03 -21.31 -13.26
CA GLU A 7 3.73 -21.06 -14.52
C GLU A 7 5.21 -20.83 -14.23
N GLY A 8 6.11 -21.39 -15.04
CA GLY A 8 7.56 -21.30 -14.81
C GLY A 8 8.06 -19.85 -14.72
N ARG A 9 7.52 -18.96 -15.57
CA ARG A 9 7.85 -17.53 -15.58
C ARG A 9 7.52 -16.83 -14.25
N TRP A 10 6.40 -17.20 -13.62
CA TRP A 10 6.00 -16.66 -12.32
C TRP A 10 6.88 -17.21 -11.21
N LEU A 11 7.23 -18.50 -11.26
CA LEU A 11 8.15 -19.10 -10.30
C LEU A 11 9.53 -18.42 -10.36
N ASP A 12 10.06 -18.18 -11.56
CA ASP A 12 11.33 -17.46 -11.73
C ASP A 12 11.28 -16.05 -11.16
N CYS A 13 10.13 -15.37 -11.30
CA CYS A 13 9.90 -14.05 -10.70
C CYS A 13 9.93 -14.10 -9.17
N PHE A 14 9.19 -15.04 -8.55
CA PHE A 14 9.20 -15.23 -7.10
C PHE A 14 10.60 -15.52 -6.56
N ARG A 15 11.38 -16.38 -7.24
CA ARG A 15 12.78 -16.66 -6.87
C ARG A 15 13.63 -15.38 -6.85
N ARG A 16 13.54 -14.54 -7.89
CA ARG A 16 14.30 -13.28 -7.95
C ARG A 16 13.89 -12.30 -6.85
N VAL A 17 12.60 -12.15 -6.59
CA VAL A 17 12.10 -11.29 -5.52
C VAL A 17 12.53 -11.78 -4.14
N PHE A 18 12.52 -13.09 -3.90
CA PHE A 18 12.98 -13.67 -2.64
C PHE A 18 14.49 -13.49 -2.44
N VAL A 19 15.30 -13.69 -3.48
CA VAL A 19 16.74 -13.37 -3.45
C VAL A 19 16.98 -11.89 -3.14
N LEU A 20 16.21 -10.99 -3.77
CA LEU A 20 16.29 -9.55 -3.51
C LEU A 20 15.92 -9.18 -2.06
N ASN A 21 15.08 -9.99 -1.41
CA ASN A 21 14.75 -9.90 0.01
C ASN A 21 15.73 -10.68 0.92
N ALA A 22 16.90 -11.07 0.41
CA ALA A 22 17.91 -11.85 1.11
C ALA A 22 17.37 -13.17 1.70
N ILE A 23 16.48 -13.83 0.96
CA ILE A 23 16.01 -15.18 1.25
C ILE A 23 16.83 -16.16 0.40
N GLY A 24 17.44 -17.14 1.06
CA GLY A 24 18.28 -18.14 0.41
C GLY A 24 18.46 -19.38 1.29
N ASN A 25 19.53 -20.12 1.04
CA ASN A 25 19.78 -21.39 1.72
C ASN A 25 19.89 -21.20 3.25
N GLY A 26 19.06 -21.92 4.00
CA GLY A 26 19.01 -21.85 5.47
C GLY A 26 18.26 -20.65 6.03
N THR A 27 17.72 -19.73 5.22
CA THR A 27 16.89 -18.64 5.73
C THR A 27 15.61 -19.20 6.33
N ARG A 28 15.30 -18.85 7.58
CA ARG A 28 14.08 -19.31 8.26
C ARG A 28 12.87 -18.46 7.88
N VAL A 29 11.89 -19.08 7.21
CA VAL A 29 10.74 -18.37 6.63
C VAL A 29 9.42 -18.97 7.12
N ALA A 30 8.46 -18.12 7.46
CA ALA A 30 7.06 -18.52 7.57
C ALA A 30 6.28 -18.01 6.35
N ILE A 31 5.64 -18.90 5.60
CA ILE A 31 4.58 -18.50 4.68
C ILE A 31 3.29 -18.37 5.51
N LEU A 32 2.79 -17.15 5.68
CA LEU A 32 1.50 -16.91 6.33
C LEU A 32 0.41 -16.75 5.26
N SER A 33 -0.69 -17.47 5.44
CA SER A 33 -1.86 -17.37 4.57
C SER A 33 -3.15 -17.54 5.37
N GLU A 34 -4.28 -17.36 4.70
CA GLU A 34 -5.59 -17.67 5.23
C GLU A 34 -6.41 -18.51 4.25
N THR A 35 -7.55 -19.05 4.69
CA THR A 35 -8.39 -19.94 3.86
C THR A 35 -8.92 -19.30 2.58
N GLN A 36 -8.96 -17.96 2.51
CA GLN A 36 -9.32 -17.21 1.30
C GLN A 36 -8.12 -16.63 0.52
N SER A 37 -6.88 -16.87 0.97
CA SER A 37 -5.69 -16.50 0.22
C SER A 37 -5.71 -17.10 -1.18
N ARG A 38 -5.15 -16.38 -2.16
CA ARG A 38 -5.00 -16.87 -3.54
C ARG A 38 -4.04 -18.08 -3.55
N PRO A 39 -4.51 -19.31 -3.86
CA PRO A 39 -3.67 -20.50 -3.72
C PRO A 39 -2.41 -20.47 -4.59
N VAL A 40 -2.48 -19.88 -5.79
CA VAL A 40 -1.32 -19.80 -6.68
C VAL A 40 -0.16 -18.99 -6.08
N LEU A 41 -0.42 -17.95 -5.27
CA LEU A 41 0.65 -17.17 -4.62
C LEU A 41 1.33 -17.96 -3.51
N VAL A 42 0.54 -18.72 -2.75
CA VAL A 42 1.04 -19.60 -1.69
C VAL A 42 1.93 -20.69 -2.29
N HIS A 43 1.48 -21.36 -3.35
CA HIS A 43 2.27 -22.40 -4.02
C HIS A 43 3.51 -21.86 -4.74
N LEU A 44 3.42 -20.69 -5.38
CA LEU A 44 4.61 -20.04 -5.97
C LEU A 44 5.64 -19.69 -4.91
N SER A 45 5.19 -19.23 -3.73
CA SER A 45 6.07 -18.95 -2.60
C SER A 45 6.72 -20.23 -2.07
N GLU A 46 5.94 -21.29 -1.85
CA GLU A 46 6.43 -22.60 -1.40
C GLU A 46 7.53 -23.14 -2.33
N LEU A 47 7.26 -23.19 -3.63
CA LEU A 47 8.21 -23.71 -4.62
C LEU A 47 9.47 -22.85 -4.71
N ALA A 48 9.32 -21.52 -4.71
CA ALA A 48 10.48 -20.62 -4.74
C ALA A 48 11.36 -20.77 -3.49
N LEU A 49 10.77 -20.91 -2.31
CA LEU A 49 11.52 -21.14 -1.06
C LEU A 49 12.25 -22.48 -1.08
N HIS A 50 11.58 -23.54 -1.54
CA HIS A 50 12.20 -24.87 -1.70
C HIS A 50 13.43 -24.79 -2.61
N ASP A 51 13.30 -24.16 -3.78
CA ASP A 51 14.39 -24.06 -4.75
C ASP A 51 15.57 -23.22 -4.25
N LEU A 52 15.30 -22.25 -3.38
CA LEU A 52 16.33 -21.43 -2.74
C LEU A 52 16.99 -22.11 -1.53
N GLY A 53 16.49 -23.28 -1.11
CA GLY A 53 16.99 -24.00 0.06
C GLY A 53 16.62 -23.35 1.40
N ALA A 54 15.56 -22.53 1.43
CA ALA A 54 15.10 -21.91 2.67
C ALA A 54 14.53 -22.95 3.64
N GLU A 55 14.69 -22.72 4.95
CA GLU A 55 14.05 -23.52 6.00
C GLU A 55 12.67 -22.91 6.28
N PHE A 56 11.60 -23.47 5.71
CA PHE A 56 10.28 -22.84 5.81
C PHE A 56 9.19 -23.72 6.42
N CYS A 57 8.22 -23.05 7.04
CA CYS A 57 6.95 -23.63 7.43
C CYS A 57 5.78 -22.84 6.81
N MET A 58 4.63 -23.49 6.70
CA MET A 58 3.40 -22.89 6.16
C MET A 58 2.37 -22.81 7.28
N ILE A 59 1.88 -21.60 7.55
CA ILE A 59 0.87 -21.34 8.57
C ILE A 59 -0.37 -20.82 7.85
N GLN A 60 -1.46 -21.60 7.88
CA GLN A 60 -2.74 -21.20 7.32
C GLN A 60 -3.74 -20.93 8.44
N MET A 61 -4.31 -19.74 8.43
CA MET A 61 -5.35 -19.30 9.36
C MET A 61 -6.74 -19.40 8.73
N PRO A 62 -7.81 -19.62 9.52
CA PRO A 62 -9.17 -19.41 9.02
C PRO A 62 -9.37 -17.92 8.71
N THR A 63 -10.01 -17.64 7.56
CA THR A 63 -10.39 -16.26 7.23
C THR A 63 -11.45 -15.78 8.22
N PRO A 64 -11.25 -14.60 8.85
CA PRO A 64 -12.16 -14.11 9.87
C PRO A 64 -13.54 -13.77 9.28
N ARG A 65 -14.56 -13.78 10.14
CA ARG A 65 -15.89 -13.32 9.76
C ARG A 65 -15.84 -11.83 9.46
N GLN A 66 -16.53 -11.40 8.40
CA GLN A 66 -16.71 -9.98 8.14
C GLN A 66 -17.68 -9.39 9.18
N THR A 67 -17.22 -8.37 9.90
CA THR A 67 -17.97 -7.65 10.93
C THR A 67 -18.11 -6.17 10.64
N ALA A 68 -17.40 -5.65 9.62
CA ALA A 68 -17.52 -4.26 9.21
C ALA A 68 -18.91 -3.98 8.60
N PRO A 69 -19.42 -2.75 8.74
CA PRO A 69 -20.72 -2.36 8.19
C PRO A 69 -20.75 -2.35 6.65
N VAL A 70 -19.58 -2.29 6.02
CA VAL A 70 -19.37 -2.34 4.57
C VAL A 70 -18.18 -3.22 4.20
N PRO A 71 -18.10 -3.73 2.96
CA PRO A 71 -16.94 -4.52 2.53
C PRO A 71 -15.63 -3.75 2.63
N VAL A 72 -14.70 -4.30 3.41
CA VAL A 72 -13.35 -3.74 3.58
C VAL A 72 -12.40 -4.32 2.54
N LYS A 73 -11.67 -3.44 1.85
CA LYS A 73 -10.69 -3.81 0.83
C LYS A 73 -9.48 -2.91 0.87
N SER A 74 -8.35 -3.49 0.51
CA SER A 74 -7.10 -2.79 0.25
C SER A 74 -6.58 -2.06 1.50
N THR A 75 -6.67 -2.65 2.69
CA THR A 75 -6.29 -1.95 3.94
C THR A 75 -4.86 -2.16 4.39
N GLY A 76 -4.17 -3.21 3.92
CA GLY A 76 -2.90 -3.61 4.53
C GLY A 76 -3.06 -4.22 5.93
N THR A 77 -4.29 -4.56 6.35
CA THR A 77 -4.62 -5.04 7.70
C THR A 77 -5.29 -6.41 7.66
N SER A 78 -4.51 -7.45 7.86
CA SER A 78 -4.99 -8.82 8.04
C SER A 78 -5.45 -9.04 9.47
N TRP A 79 -6.63 -9.65 9.61
CA TRP A 79 -7.22 -10.04 10.88
C TRP A 79 -7.15 -11.55 11.11
N ALA A 80 -6.38 -12.27 10.31
CA ALA A 80 -6.37 -13.73 10.30
C ALA A 80 -5.67 -14.35 11.53
N ILE A 81 -4.73 -13.65 12.16
CA ILE A 81 -4.01 -14.17 13.35
C ILE A 81 -4.92 -14.23 14.58
N GLN A 82 -5.82 -13.25 14.74
CA GLN A 82 -6.82 -13.19 15.82
C GLN A 82 -6.22 -13.38 17.24
N GLY A 83 -5.02 -12.85 17.49
CA GLY A 83 -4.33 -13.00 18.77
C GLY A 83 -3.84 -14.43 19.08
N ASN A 84 -3.81 -15.34 18.11
CA ASN A 84 -3.35 -16.72 18.32
C ASN A 84 -1.89 -16.74 18.76
N ARG A 85 -1.66 -17.05 20.04
CA ARG A 85 -0.32 -17.02 20.66
C ARG A 85 0.67 -17.98 20.02
N ALA A 86 0.23 -19.16 19.62
CA ALA A 86 1.12 -20.14 19.00
C ALA A 86 1.69 -19.60 17.67
N VAL A 87 0.84 -18.93 16.89
CA VAL A 87 1.24 -18.32 15.61
C VAL A 87 2.16 -17.14 15.85
N ILE A 88 1.80 -16.21 16.75
CA ILE A 88 2.62 -15.03 17.05
C ILE A 88 4.03 -15.44 17.49
N GLU A 89 4.15 -16.41 18.40
CA GLU A 89 5.46 -16.90 18.87
C GLU A 89 6.25 -17.62 17.76
N ALA A 90 5.59 -18.38 16.89
CA ALA A 90 6.26 -18.99 15.74
C ALA A 90 6.80 -17.93 14.77
N LEU A 91 6.02 -16.88 14.48
CA LEU A 91 6.41 -15.79 13.57
C LEU A 91 7.61 -14.98 14.10
N LYS A 92 7.72 -14.78 15.42
CA LYS A 92 8.88 -14.12 16.08
C LYS A 92 10.19 -14.91 15.94
N LEU A 93 10.11 -16.23 15.76
CA LEU A 93 11.29 -17.09 15.63
C LEU A 93 11.83 -17.15 14.19
N CYS A 94 11.03 -16.72 13.21
CA CYS A 94 11.41 -16.68 11.81
C CYS A 94 12.23 -15.42 11.48
N GLU A 95 13.02 -15.47 10.42
CA GLU A 95 13.74 -14.29 9.90
C GLU A 95 12.87 -13.49 8.95
N VAL A 96 12.01 -14.17 8.17
CA VAL A 96 11.10 -13.53 7.23
C VAL A 96 9.71 -14.12 7.36
N ILE A 97 8.70 -13.25 7.32
CA ILE A 97 7.33 -13.64 7.00
C ILE A 97 7.10 -13.32 5.53
N VAL A 98 6.84 -14.35 4.74
CA VAL A 98 6.27 -14.21 3.40
C VAL A 98 4.76 -14.24 3.58
N ASP A 99 4.15 -13.08 3.56
CA ASP A 99 2.73 -12.91 3.82
C ASP A 99 1.93 -12.95 2.53
N CYS A 100 1.03 -13.94 2.46
CA CYS A 100 0.08 -14.15 1.38
C CYS A 100 -1.37 -14.04 1.88
N THR A 101 -1.62 -13.39 3.02
CA THR A 101 -2.98 -13.10 3.51
C THR A 101 -3.72 -12.16 2.55
N VAL A 102 -5.05 -12.11 2.61
CA VAL A 102 -5.89 -11.42 1.62
C VAL A 102 -5.65 -9.91 1.62
N GLU A 103 -5.47 -9.31 2.80
CA GLU A 103 -5.29 -7.86 2.95
C GLU A 103 -3.84 -7.45 3.32
N GLY A 104 -3.00 -8.37 3.79
CA GLY A 104 -1.62 -8.11 4.19
C GLY A 104 -1.44 -7.75 5.68
N LEU A 105 -0.27 -8.01 6.27
CA LEU A 105 0.02 -7.88 7.71
C LEU A 105 0.56 -6.50 8.13
N ILE A 106 0.80 -5.58 7.20
CA ILE A 106 1.51 -4.30 7.45
C ILE A 106 0.94 -3.54 8.66
N HIS A 107 -0.39 -3.54 8.79
CA HIS A 107 -1.12 -2.85 9.84
C HIS A 107 -1.85 -3.82 10.79
N ALA A 108 -1.53 -5.11 10.74
CA ALA A 108 -2.12 -6.09 11.64
C ALA A 108 -1.79 -5.76 13.11
N PRO A 109 -2.74 -5.92 14.06
CA PRO A 109 -2.51 -5.62 15.47
C PRO A 109 -1.31 -6.36 16.09
N GLU A 110 -0.99 -7.54 15.56
CA GLU A 110 0.10 -8.39 16.04
C GLU A 110 1.47 -8.00 15.47
N TRP A 111 1.53 -7.25 14.36
CA TRP A 111 2.81 -6.90 13.71
C TRP A 111 3.77 -6.17 14.66
N PRO A 112 3.36 -5.13 15.42
CA PRO A 112 4.27 -4.45 16.35
C PRO A 112 4.91 -5.38 17.38
N GLU A 113 4.19 -6.39 17.86
CA GLU A 113 4.73 -7.37 18.81
C GLU A 113 5.75 -8.30 18.16
N ILE A 114 5.49 -8.71 16.91
CA ILE A 114 6.39 -9.56 16.11
C ILE A 114 7.66 -8.78 15.76
N GLU A 115 7.52 -7.55 15.28
CA GLU A 115 8.62 -6.63 14.95
C GLU A 115 9.50 -6.36 16.18
N ALA A 116 8.90 -6.11 17.35
CA ALA A 116 9.62 -5.84 18.58
C ALA A 116 10.52 -7.00 19.06
N ALA A 117 10.34 -8.21 18.55
CA ALA A 117 11.27 -9.32 18.79
C ALA A 117 12.65 -9.11 18.14
N GLY A 118 12.78 -8.12 17.24
CA GLY A 118 14.06 -7.65 16.70
C GLY A 118 14.72 -8.58 15.69
N ARG A 119 13.99 -9.58 15.18
CA ARG A 119 14.50 -10.59 14.23
C ARG A 119 13.75 -10.55 12.89
N THR A 120 12.42 -10.56 12.97
CA THR A 120 11.55 -10.82 11.83
C THR A 120 11.46 -9.59 10.92
N ARG A 121 11.49 -9.80 9.60
CA ARG A 121 11.09 -8.82 8.59
C ARG A 121 9.89 -9.34 7.80
N LEU A 122 9.13 -8.43 7.21
CA LEU A 122 7.89 -8.73 6.50
C LEU A 122 8.03 -8.46 5.01
N LEU A 123 7.70 -9.46 4.20
CA LEU A 123 7.45 -9.32 2.77
C LEU A 123 6.00 -9.71 2.49
N VAL A 124 5.16 -8.73 2.18
CA VAL A 124 3.79 -8.97 1.71
C VAL A 124 3.83 -9.22 0.22
N VAL A 125 3.49 -10.45 -0.18
CA VAL A 125 3.11 -10.77 -1.56
C VAL A 125 1.64 -10.39 -1.67
N THR A 126 1.38 -9.21 -2.22
CA THR A 126 0.03 -8.64 -2.20
C THR A 126 -0.90 -9.52 -3.02
N ASN A 127 -2.19 -9.52 -2.68
CA ASN A 127 -3.19 -10.42 -3.26
C ASN A 127 -3.61 -10.01 -4.68
N GLU A 128 -2.63 -9.93 -5.57
CA GLU A 128 -2.72 -9.56 -6.97
C GLU A 128 -2.69 -10.84 -7.83
N HIS A 129 -3.16 -10.73 -9.07
CA HIS A 129 -2.96 -11.74 -10.07
C HIS A 129 -1.44 -11.87 -10.36
N PRO A 130 -0.88 -13.08 -10.53
CA PRO A 130 0.57 -13.25 -10.72
C PRO A 130 1.17 -12.44 -11.88
N GLU A 131 0.41 -12.17 -12.94
CA GLU A 131 0.87 -11.33 -14.06
C GLU A 131 1.07 -9.86 -13.67
N ILE A 132 0.30 -9.36 -12.71
CA ILE A 132 0.53 -8.03 -12.14
C ILE A 132 1.87 -8.03 -11.43
N LEU A 133 2.08 -9.01 -10.53
CA LEU A 133 3.31 -9.17 -9.76
C LEU A 133 4.55 -9.33 -10.65
N GLU A 134 4.47 -10.18 -11.68
CA GLU A 134 5.52 -10.36 -12.70
C GLU A 134 5.90 -9.04 -13.37
N ARG A 135 4.89 -8.27 -13.79
CA ARG A 135 5.11 -6.97 -14.42
C ARG A 135 5.68 -5.94 -13.45
N THR A 136 5.29 -5.98 -12.18
CA THR A 136 5.71 -5.04 -11.14
C THR A 136 6.71 -5.65 -10.17
N GLU A 137 7.60 -6.51 -10.67
CA GLU A 137 8.67 -7.06 -9.86
C GLU A 137 9.59 -5.91 -9.34
N PRO A 138 9.97 -5.91 -8.06
CA PRO A 138 10.92 -4.94 -7.53
C PRO A 138 12.30 -5.14 -8.16
N THR A 139 13.06 -4.05 -8.28
CA THR A 139 14.46 -4.10 -8.75
C THR A 139 15.35 -3.34 -7.78
N ALA A 140 16.62 -3.74 -7.69
CA ALA A 140 17.56 -3.13 -6.74
C ALA A 140 17.75 -1.62 -6.98
N GLU A 141 17.65 -1.20 -8.24
CA GLU A 141 17.80 0.20 -8.67
C GLU A 141 16.69 1.11 -8.13
N LEU A 142 15.52 0.55 -7.77
CA LEU A 142 14.43 1.32 -7.16
C LEU A 142 14.75 1.69 -5.70
N GLY A 143 15.60 0.92 -5.03
CA GLY A 143 15.97 1.11 -3.62
C GLY A 143 16.53 2.51 -3.32
N PRO A 144 17.64 2.94 -3.96
CA PRO A 144 18.22 4.27 -3.76
C PRO A 144 17.25 5.41 -4.06
N LYS A 145 16.39 5.27 -5.08
CA LYS A 145 15.41 6.31 -5.45
C LYS A 145 14.32 6.48 -4.40
N VAL A 146 13.78 5.38 -3.88
CA VAL A 146 12.79 5.43 -2.80
C VAL A 146 13.43 5.98 -1.53
N ALA A 147 14.66 5.57 -1.20
CA ALA A 147 15.40 6.12 -0.06
C ALA A 147 15.58 7.65 -0.17
N LEU A 148 15.95 8.15 -1.36
CA LEU A 148 16.05 9.57 -1.63
C LEU A 148 14.69 10.27 -1.47
N GLY A 149 13.62 9.75 -2.06
CA GLY A 149 12.29 10.35 -1.91
C GLY A 149 11.80 10.41 -0.46
N VAL A 150 12.08 9.38 0.33
CA VAL A 150 11.81 9.37 1.78
C VAL A 150 12.68 10.38 2.52
N GLN A 151 13.95 10.54 2.15
CA GLN A 151 14.81 11.57 2.73
C GLN A 151 14.28 12.98 2.44
N MET A 152 13.88 13.26 1.19
CA MET A 152 13.30 14.56 0.82
C MET A 152 12.04 14.87 1.65
N LEU A 153 11.18 13.88 1.90
CA LEU A 153 10.02 14.04 2.79
C LEU A 153 10.41 14.38 4.23
N ARG A 154 11.45 13.73 4.78
CA ARG A 154 11.92 13.96 6.16
C ARG A 154 12.53 15.35 6.37
N GLU A 155 13.18 15.87 5.34
CA GLU A 155 13.85 17.18 5.40
C GLU A 155 12.89 18.34 5.16
N ALA A 156 11.79 18.09 4.44
CA ALA A 156 10.80 19.09 4.10
C ALA A 156 9.95 19.55 5.31
N ARG A 157 9.57 20.82 5.31
CA ARG A 157 8.62 21.37 6.29
C ARG A 157 7.19 21.43 5.77
N GLU A 158 7.04 21.67 4.47
CA GLU A 158 5.76 21.77 3.80
C GLU A 158 5.75 20.94 2.52
N MET A 159 4.67 20.21 2.30
CA MET A 159 4.28 19.69 1.00
C MET A 159 3.10 20.49 0.46
N ARG A 160 3.19 20.93 -0.79
CA ARG A 160 2.05 21.50 -1.53
C ARG A 160 1.73 20.66 -2.74
N VAL A 161 0.44 20.39 -2.94
CA VAL A 161 -0.07 19.59 -4.06
C VAL A 161 -1.07 20.43 -4.84
N THR A 162 -0.87 20.51 -6.15
CA THR A 162 -1.76 21.25 -7.05
C THR A 162 -2.11 20.43 -8.28
N SER A 163 -3.25 20.71 -8.92
CA SER A 163 -3.60 20.12 -10.22
C SER A 163 -4.41 21.08 -11.09
N PRO A 164 -4.39 20.92 -12.43
CA PRO A 164 -5.29 21.66 -13.32
C PRO A 164 -6.77 21.45 -13.03
N ALA A 165 -7.15 20.33 -12.39
CA ALA A 165 -8.52 20.04 -12.00
C ALA A 165 -9.00 20.90 -10.81
N GLY A 166 -8.08 21.57 -10.11
CA GLY A 166 -8.39 22.50 -9.02
C GLY A 166 -8.00 22.00 -7.63
N THR A 167 -7.18 20.95 -7.52
CA THR A 167 -6.52 20.60 -6.26
C THR A 167 -5.57 21.73 -5.86
N ASP A 168 -5.63 22.14 -4.59
CA ASP A 168 -4.66 23.00 -3.92
C ASP A 168 -4.67 22.62 -2.44
N LEU A 169 -3.69 21.81 -2.04
CA LEU A 169 -3.59 21.22 -0.72
C LEU A 169 -2.24 21.61 -0.10
N VAL A 170 -2.27 22.08 1.14
CA VAL A 170 -1.08 22.38 1.94
C VAL A 170 -1.00 21.39 3.09
N ILE A 171 0.18 20.79 3.25
CA ILE A 171 0.47 19.76 4.25
C ILE A 171 1.70 20.20 5.03
N ASP A 172 1.55 20.34 6.34
CA ASP A 172 2.67 20.49 7.28
C ASP A 172 3.33 19.14 7.53
N LEU A 173 4.62 19.04 7.17
CA LEU A 173 5.44 17.84 7.34
C LEU A 173 6.34 17.91 8.57
N ARG A 174 6.31 18.99 9.35
CA ARG A 174 7.15 19.11 10.55
C ARG A 174 6.82 17.98 11.53
N ASN A 175 7.83 17.17 11.83
CA ASN A 175 7.73 15.98 12.69
C ASN A 175 6.85 14.86 12.12
N ALA A 176 6.43 14.93 10.86
CA ALA A 176 5.69 13.85 10.21
C ALA A 176 6.62 12.64 10.03
N PRO A 177 6.25 11.45 10.54
CA PRO A 177 6.96 10.23 10.20
C PRO A 177 6.90 10.00 8.70
N CYS A 178 8.02 9.61 8.12
CA CYS A 178 8.15 9.37 6.69
C CYS A 178 8.77 8.00 6.44
N GLY A 179 8.19 7.28 5.49
CA GLY A 179 8.58 5.93 5.13
C GLY A 179 8.29 5.63 3.68
N GLY A 180 8.72 4.46 3.25
CA GLY A 180 8.55 4.01 1.88
C GLY A 180 9.12 2.62 1.73
N THR A 181 8.74 1.94 0.66
CA THR A 181 9.32 0.64 0.32
C THR A 181 9.56 0.56 -1.18
N PRO A 182 10.73 0.06 -1.62
CA PRO A 182 10.98 -0.28 -3.02
C PRO A 182 10.42 -1.67 -3.39
N GLY A 183 9.76 -2.35 -2.46
CA GLY A 183 9.22 -3.70 -2.63
C GLY A 183 10.14 -4.82 -2.16
N PHE A 184 11.20 -4.47 -1.44
CA PHE A 184 12.09 -5.42 -0.77
C PHE A 184 12.69 -4.81 0.50
N GLY A 185 13.11 -5.67 1.42
CA GLY A 185 13.80 -5.31 2.65
C GLY A 185 14.62 -6.47 3.20
N THR A 186 15.82 -6.18 3.72
CA THR A 186 16.79 -7.22 4.14
C THR A 186 17.18 -7.13 5.62
N THR A 187 16.80 -6.05 6.30
CA THR A 187 17.10 -5.85 7.73
C THR A 187 15.94 -6.31 8.61
N PRO A 188 16.21 -6.74 9.86
CA PRO A 188 15.16 -6.99 10.85
C PRO A 188 14.20 -5.80 10.99
N GLY A 189 12.91 -6.06 11.16
CA GLY A 189 11.86 -5.05 11.22
C GLY A 189 11.51 -4.38 9.88
N ALA A 190 12.26 -4.64 8.79
CA ALA A 190 11.90 -4.09 7.49
C ALA A 190 10.52 -4.59 7.06
N VAL A 191 9.69 -3.66 6.56
CA VAL A 191 8.39 -3.96 5.97
C VAL A 191 8.46 -3.65 4.48
N ALA A 192 8.17 -4.66 3.66
CA ALA A 192 8.07 -4.54 2.22
C ALA A 192 6.78 -5.16 1.72
N HIS A 193 6.29 -4.65 0.60
CA HIS A 193 5.20 -5.26 -0.14
C HIS A 193 5.52 -5.25 -1.63
N TRP A 194 5.15 -6.30 -2.34
CA TRP A 194 5.33 -6.47 -3.77
C TRP A 194 3.95 -6.49 -4.42
N PRO A 195 3.57 -5.48 -5.26
CA PRO A 195 4.36 -4.36 -5.83
C PRO A 195 4.81 -3.32 -4.80
N GLY A 196 6.06 -2.84 -4.88
CA GLY A 196 6.56 -1.72 -4.08
C GLY A 196 6.75 -0.44 -4.90
N GLY A 197 7.45 0.54 -4.36
CA GLY A 197 7.77 1.80 -5.03
C GLY A 197 6.87 2.95 -4.58
N LEU A 198 6.98 3.35 -3.33
CA LEU A 198 6.24 4.48 -2.76
C LEU A 198 7.05 5.24 -1.72
N CYS A 199 6.74 6.52 -1.60
CA CYS A 199 7.25 7.44 -0.58
C CYS A 199 6.06 8.10 0.10
N LEU A 200 5.95 7.98 1.43
CA LEU A 200 4.81 8.44 2.22
C LEU A 200 5.26 9.23 3.44
N ALA A 201 4.47 10.24 3.77
CA ALA A 201 4.49 10.93 5.05
C ALA A 201 3.15 10.71 5.77
N PHE A 202 3.19 10.75 7.09
CA PHE A 202 2.02 10.67 7.96
C PHE A 202 1.89 11.98 8.75
N PRO A 203 1.18 12.98 8.21
CA PRO A 203 1.03 14.27 8.88
C PRO A 203 0.41 14.13 10.27
N GLY A 204 0.76 15.08 11.16
CA GLY A 204 0.24 15.15 12.52
C GLY A 204 -1.20 15.69 12.58
N LYS A 205 -1.56 16.23 13.74
CA LYS A 205 -2.88 16.87 13.95
C LYS A 205 -2.89 18.29 13.39
N ASN A 206 -3.97 18.64 12.69
CA ASN A 206 -4.23 19.96 12.10
C ASN A 206 -3.13 20.39 11.11
N CYS A 207 -2.57 19.42 10.38
CA CYS A 207 -1.47 19.60 9.45
C CYS A 207 -1.93 19.69 7.99
N VAL A 208 -3.15 19.24 7.65
CA VAL A 208 -3.62 19.17 6.26
C VAL A 208 -4.84 20.05 6.04
N ASN A 209 -4.74 20.98 5.09
CA ASN A 209 -5.80 21.93 4.76
C ASN A 209 -5.85 22.24 3.25
N GLY A 210 -7.05 22.46 2.73
CA GLY A 210 -7.27 22.94 1.37
C GLY A 210 -8.34 22.16 0.61
N ARG A 211 -8.10 21.94 -0.67
CA ARG A 211 -9.06 21.32 -1.59
C ARG A 211 -8.39 20.22 -2.39
N ILE A 212 -9.08 19.08 -2.53
CA ILE A 212 -8.67 17.98 -3.40
C ILE A 212 -9.75 17.78 -4.46
N VAL A 213 -9.37 17.78 -5.73
CA VAL A 213 -10.28 17.45 -6.83
C VAL A 213 -9.77 16.18 -7.51
N MET A 214 -10.41 15.06 -7.23
CA MET A 214 -10.16 13.83 -7.98
C MET A 214 -10.84 13.94 -9.35
N ASP A 215 -10.06 13.85 -10.42
CA ASP A 215 -10.53 14.01 -11.79
C ASP A 215 -10.97 12.68 -12.43
N VAL A 216 -11.64 12.78 -13.58
CA VAL A 216 -11.92 11.63 -14.45
C VAL A 216 -10.60 10.93 -14.77
N GLY A 217 -10.54 9.63 -14.48
CA GLY A 217 -9.32 8.84 -14.64
C GLY A 217 -8.49 8.67 -13.37
N ASP A 218 -8.75 9.40 -12.28
CA ASP A 218 -8.17 9.06 -10.97
C ASP A 218 -8.78 7.76 -10.43
N MET A 219 -8.23 7.20 -9.36
CA MET A 219 -8.66 5.88 -8.89
C MET A 219 -9.09 5.89 -7.43
N ASN A 220 -10.13 5.09 -7.15
CA ASN A 220 -10.51 4.71 -5.79
C ASN A 220 -10.13 3.25 -5.56
N LEU A 221 -9.12 2.98 -4.72
CA LEU A 221 -8.57 1.64 -4.55
C LEU A 221 -9.40 0.76 -3.59
N THR A 222 -10.25 1.37 -2.77
CA THR A 222 -11.25 0.66 -1.97
C THR A 222 -12.31 0.05 -2.88
N PHE A 223 -12.78 0.81 -3.87
CA PHE A 223 -13.75 0.33 -4.86
C PHE A 223 -13.12 -0.41 -6.03
N LYS A 224 -11.79 -0.26 -6.21
CA LYS A 224 -11.00 -0.77 -7.33
C LYS A 224 -11.58 -0.31 -8.67
N THR A 225 -11.84 0.99 -8.76
CA THR A 225 -12.43 1.63 -9.95
C THR A 225 -11.67 2.90 -10.33
N THR A 226 -11.59 3.12 -11.63
CA THR A 226 -11.23 4.42 -12.21
C THR A 226 -12.46 5.32 -12.21
N LEU A 227 -12.31 6.58 -11.79
CA LEU A 227 -13.40 7.54 -11.72
C LEU A 227 -13.89 7.92 -13.12
N THR A 228 -15.21 8.01 -13.24
CA THR A 228 -15.91 8.45 -14.45
C THR A 228 -16.49 9.86 -14.31
N SER A 229 -16.49 10.39 -13.09
CA SER A 229 -16.96 11.72 -12.71
C SER A 229 -16.07 12.31 -11.62
N ARG A 230 -16.00 13.64 -11.57
CA ARG A 230 -15.17 14.36 -10.59
C ARG A 230 -15.73 14.25 -9.18
N ILE A 231 -14.84 14.19 -8.20
CA ILE A 231 -15.18 14.36 -6.78
C ILE A 231 -14.34 15.50 -6.21
N ASP A 232 -15.01 16.46 -5.56
CA ASP A 232 -14.40 17.66 -4.98
C ASP A 232 -14.51 17.62 -3.45
N PHE A 233 -13.36 17.62 -2.79
CA PHE A 233 -13.22 17.50 -1.35
C PHE A 233 -12.74 18.82 -0.74
N THR A 234 -13.41 19.27 0.31
CA THR A 234 -12.88 20.28 1.23
C THR A 234 -12.22 19.59 2.41
N VAL A 235 -10.98 19.97 2.72
CA VAL A 235 -10.20 19.45 3.84
C VAL A 235 -9.87 20.59 4.79
N GLU A 236 -10.29 20.46 6.05
CA GLU A 236 -10.08 21.44 7.12
C GLU A 236 -9.58 20.72 8.36
N ASP A 237 -8.44 21.16 8.91
CA ASP A 237 -7.81 20.61 10.11
C ASP A 237 -7.70 19.07 10.07
N ASP A 238 -7.21 18.54 8.94
CA ASP A 238 -7.10 17.12 8.59
C ASP A 238 -8.39 16.39 8.23
N PHE A 239 -9.57 16.99 8.32
CA PHE A 239 -10.82 16.26 8.05
C PHE A 239 -11.40 16.66 6.71
N VAL A 240 -11.85 15.66 5.94
CA VAL A 240 -12.75 15.88 4.82
C VAL A 240 -14.09 16.39 5.38
N THR A 241 -14.37 17.68 5.23
CA THR A 241 -15.59 18.33 5.75
C THR A 241 -16.69 18.46 4.70
N ALA A 242 -16.36 18.37 3.41
CA ALA A 242 -17.34 18.32 2.32
C ALA A 242 -16.88 17.39 1.20
N ILE A 243 -17.85 16.65 0.63
CA ILE A 243 -17.67 15.78 -0.54
C ILE A 243 -18.70 16.17 -1.59
N LYS A 244 -18.29 16.90 -2.62
CA LYS A 244 -19.13 17.43 -3.70
C LYS A 244 -18.96 16.63 -4.98
N GLY A 245 -20.01 16.63 -5.80
CA GLY A 245 -20.11 15.84 -7.03
C GLY A 245 -21.48 15.17 -7.10
N ASP A 246 -22.08 15.23 -8.29
CA ASP A 246 -23.39 14.68 -8.64
C ASP A 246 -23.30 13.31 -9.31
N GLY A 247 -22.13 12.94 -9.83
CA GLY A 247 -21.86 11.63 -10.40
C GLY A 247 -21.86 10.49 -9.37
N VAL A 248 -22.04 9.26 -9.89
CA VAL A 248 -22.13 8.03 -9.08
C VAL A 248 -20.89 7.81 -8.20
N ASP A 249 -19.72 8.24 -8.66
CA ASP A 249 -18.47 8.12 -7.92
C ASP A 249 -18.54 8.88 -6.58
N ALA A 250 -19.06 10.12 -6.60
CA ALA A 250 -19.22 10.94 -5.39
C ALA A 250 -20.34 10.40 -4.48
N ILE A 251 -21.41 9.86 -5.06
CA ILE A 251 -22.51 9.23 -4.30
C ILE A 251 -22.00 8.01 -3.52
N HIS A 252 -21.35 7.06 -4.21
CA HIS A 252 -20.78 5.87 -3.58
C HIS A 252 -19.74 6.23 -2.52
N PHE A 253 -18.91 7.24 -2.77
CA PHE A 253 -17.91 7.69 -1.80
C PHE A 253 -18.58 8.17 -0.51
N ARG A 254 -19.63 9.01 -0.61
CA ARG A 254 -20.38 9.51 0.56
C ARG A 254 -21.06 8.39 1.33
N GLU A 255 -21.79 7.50 0.63
CA GLU A 255 -22.50 6.39 1.28
C GLU A 255 -21.55 5.43 2.00
N TYR A 256 -20.40 5.10 1.39
CA TYR A 256 -19.42 4.24 2.03
C TYR A 256 -18.78 4.91 3.25
N MET A 257 -18.44 6.20 3.17
CA MET A 257 -17.94 6.97 4.31
C MET A 257 -18.96 7.03 5.46
N GLU A 258 -20.23 7.31 5.15
CA GLU A 258 -21.31 7.43 6.14
C GLU A 258 -21.58 6.10 6.85
N ALA A 259 -21.49 4.97 6.13
CA ALA A 259 -21.73 3.65 6.70
C ALA A 259 -20.78 3.27 7.84
N TRP A 260 -19.60 3.89 7.93
CA TRP A 260 -18.69 3.70 9.05
C TRP A 260 -19.20 4.31 10.35
N ASN A 261 -20.06 5.34 10.27
CA ASN A 261 -20.56 6.11 11.41
C ASN A 261 -19.42 6.51 12.39
N ASP A 262 -18.27 6.88 11.83
CA ASP A 262 -17.06 7.23 12.55
C ASP A 262 -16.38 8.43 11.89
N ARG A 263 -16.26 9.52 12.64
CA ARG A 263 -15.60 10.75 12.17
C ARG A 263 -14.15 10.50 11.75
N ASN A 264 -13.45 9.55 12.38
CA ASN A 264 -12.05 9.26 12.05
C ASN A 264 -11.89 8.70 10.63
N ALA A 265 -12.92 8.11 10.02
CA ALA A 265 -12.88 7.65 8.64
C ALA A 265 -12.66 8.79 7.63
N TYR A 266 -13.03 10.02 8.01
CA TYR A 266 -12.87 11.25 7.22
C TYR A 266 -11.53 11.96 7.45
N GLY A 267 -10.75 11.52 8.45
CA GLY A 267 -9.46 12.14 8.78
C GLY A 267 -8.37 11.72 7.81
N MET A 268 -7.50 12.64 7.39
CA MET A 268 -6.36 12.35 6.52
C MET A 268 -5.43 11.34 7.21
N SER A 269 -4.97 10.34 6.46
CA SER A 269 -3.99 9.36 6.93
C SER A 269 -2.60 9.70 6.38
N HIS A 270 -2.14 8.98 5.37
CA HIS A 270 -0.87 9.25 4.70
C HIS A 270 -1.05 10.04 3.41
N VAL A 271 0.02 10.75 3.04
CA VAL A 271 0.16 11.47 1.78
C VAL A 271 1.54 11.19 1.18
N GLY A 272 1.66 11.21 -0.13
CA GLY A 272 2.93 10.96 -0.78
C GLY A 272 2.80 10.70 -2.28
N TRP A 273 3.71 9.91 -2.83
CA TRP A 273 3.70 9.60 -4.25
C TRP A 273 4.23 8.20 -4.59
N GLY A 274 3.81 7.71 -5.76
CA GLY A 274 4.27 6.46 -6.33
C GLY A 274 5.57 6.63 -7.13
N MET A 275 6.38 5.57 -7.17
CA MET A 275 7.74 5.54 -7.73
C MET A 275 7.99 4.37 -8.68
N HIS A 276 7.04 3.44 -8.83
CA HIS A 276 7.31 2.19 -9.54
C HIS A 276 7.32 2.39 -11.06
N PRO A 277 8.46 2.16 -11.74
CA PRO A 277 8.59 2.44 -13.18
C PRO A 277 7.78 1.50 -14.08
N ARG A 278 7.27 0.38 -13.54
CA ARG A 278 6.51 -0.64 -14.27
C ARG A 278 5.02 -0.66 -13.93
N ALA A 279 4.60 0.12 -12.93
CA ALA A 279 3.19 0.38 -12.68
C ALA A 279 2.58 1.15 -13.86
N ARG A 280 1.36 0.80 -14.26
CA ARG A 280 0.68 1.35 -15.42
C ARG A 280 -0.77 1.61 -15.07
N TRP A 281 -1.17 2.88 -15.08
CA TRP A 281 -2.56 3.27 -14.85
C TRP A 281 -3.57 2.49 -15.71
N VAL A 282 -3.26 2.29 -16.99
CA VAL A 282 -4.14 1.58 -17.93
C VAL A 282 -4.38 0.10 -17.56
N SER A 283 -3.53 -0.50 -16.70
CA SER A 283 -3.72 -1.89 -16.28
C SER A 283 -5.04 -2.08 -15.53
N ALA A 284 -5.58 -1.04 -14.89
CA ALA A 284 -6.86 -1.08 -14.19
C ALA A 284 -8.03 -1.50 -15.09
N ALA A 285 -7.96 -1.22 -16.39
CA ALA A 285 -8.99 -1.59 -17.36
C ALA A 285 -8.93 -3.06 -17.79
N MET A 286 -7.87 -3.79 -17.42
CA MET A 286 -7.59 -5.15 -17.89
C MET A 286 -7.89 -6.22 -16.83
N TYR A 287 -8.16 -5.83 -15.59
CA TYR A 287 -8.33 -6.73 -14.45
C TYR A 287 -9.68 -6.47 -13.78
N ASP A 288 -10.32 -7.55 -13.33
CA ASP A 288 -11.52 -7.44 -12.50
C ASP A 288 -11.15 -7.15 -11.04
N LYS A 289 -12.13 -6.70 -10.24
CA LYS A 289 -11.93 -6.38 -8.80
C LYS A 289 -11.38 -7.55 -7.97
N ARG A 290 -11.61 -8.79 -8.42
CA ARG A 290 -11.13 -10.02 -7.77
C ARG A 290 -9.68 -10.33 -8.14
N ASP A 291 -9.20 -9.82 -9.26
CA ASP A 291 -7.86 -10.10 -9.75
C ASP A 291 -6.80 -9.30 -8.99
N MET A 292 -7.16 -8.12 -8.49
CA MET A 292 -6.19 -7.20 -7.91
C MET A 292 -6.51 -6.78 -6.48
N GLN A 293 -5.49 -6.63 -5.64
CA GLN A 293 -5.56 -5.82 -4.41
C GLN A 293 -5.35 -4.33 -4.73
N ALA A 294 -4.93 -4.01 -5.96
CA ALA A 294 -4.75 -2.67 -6.49
C ALA A 294 -3.57 -1.89 -5.85
N VAL A 295 -2.60 -2.59 -5.27
CA VAL A 295 -1.38 -2.02 -4.68
C VAL A 295 -0.48 -1.42 -5.76
N GLU A 296 -0.48 -1.97 -6.97
CA GLU A 296 0.20 -1.38 -8.13
C GLU A 296 -0.08 0.13 -8.26
N PHE A 297 -1.33 0.54 -8.07
CA PHE A 297 -1.75 1.93 -8.30
C PHE A 297 -1.35 2.86 -7.17
N ARG A 298 -1.08 2.34 -5.96
CA ARG A 298 -0.40 3.12 -4.90
C ARG A 298 1.01 3.51 -5.32
N ALA A 299 1.64 2.65 -6.12
CA ALA A 299 3.00 2.80 -6.57
C ALA A 299 3.12 3.43 -7.96
N LEU A 300 2.02 3.93 -8.55
CA LEU A 300 2.02 4.55 -9.87
C LEU A 300 3.00 5.73 -9.90
N ALA A 301 4.06 5.62 -10.71
CA ALA A 301 5.11 6.63 -10.76
C ALA A 301 4.54 8.04 -11.02
N GLY A 302 4.83 8.97 -10.10
CA GLY A 302 4.39 10.37 -10.18
C GLY A 302 2.94 10.63 -9.81
N SER A 303 2.15 9.63 -9.39
CA SER A 303 0.82 9.90 -8.83
C SER A 303 0.95 10.55 -7.45
N PHE A 304 0.06 11.48 -7.11
CA PHE A 304 -0.14 11.89 -5.74
C PHE A 304 -1.04 10.86 -5.04
N LEU A 305 -0.54 10.19 -4.01
CA LEU A 305 -1.31 9.24 -3.21
C LEU A 305 -1.72 9.91 -1.90
N TRP A 306 -3.02 9.94 -1.64
CA TRP A 306 -3.55 10.33 -0.33
C TRP A 306 -4.53 9.29 0.19
N SER A 307 -4.74 9.34 1.49
CA SER A 307 -5.58 8.39 2.21
C SER A 307 -6.38 9.07 3.31
N THR A 308 -7.50 8.47 3.68
CA THR A 308 -8.25 8.81 4.89
C THR A 308 -8.37 7.60 5.79
N GLY A 309 -8.58 7.82 7.09
CA GLY A 309 -8.80 6.78 8.09
C GLY A 309 -7.80 6.82 9.23
N ALA A 310 -7.29 5.64 9.58
CA ALA A 310 -6.40 5.46 10.72
C ALA A 310 -5.06 6.18 10.52
N ASN A 311 -4.61 6.90 11.55
CA ASN A 311 -3.29 7.51 11.63
C ASN A 311 -2.90 7.62 13.10
N GLN A 312 -2.06 6.68 13.56
CA GLN A 312 -1.61 6.61 14.95
C GLN A 312 -0.85 7.87 15.39
N TYR A 313 -0.15 8.55 14.47
CA TYR A 313 0.61 9.77 14.77
C TYR A 313 -0.29 10.99 14.98
N ALA A 314 -1.54 10.91 14.50
CA ALA A 314 -2.60 11.84 14.84
C ALA A 314 -3.57 11.30 15.90
N GLY A 315 -3.30 10.13 16.49
CA GLY A 315 -4.16 9.48 17.49
C GLY A 315 -5.52 9.03 16.94
N ARG A 316 -5.62 8.76 15.64
CA ARG A 316 -6.86 8.31 14.97
C ARG A 316 -6.81 6.80 14.73
N TYR A 317 -7.82 6.09 15.22
CA TYR A 317 -7.98 4.65 15.05
C TYR A 317 -9.38 4.38 14.52
N THR A 318 -9.46 3.80 13.33
CA THR A 318 -10.71 3.47 12.64
C THR A 318 -10.47 2.34 11.64
N LEU A 319 -11.53 1.62 11.31
CA LEU A 319 -11.52 0.62 10.23
C LEU A 319 -11.88 1.23 8.86
N GLY A 320 -12.47 2.43 8.86
CA GLY A 320 -12.76 3.18 7.63
C GLY A 320 -11.47 3.68 7.00
N HIS A 321 -11.16 3.21 5.80
CA HIS A 321 -9.93 3.54 5.09
C HIS A 321 -10.16 3.70 3.59
N PHE A 322 -9.47 4.68 3.01
CA PHE A 322 -9.36 4.85 1.57
C PHE A 322 -7.91 5.05 1.15
N ASP A 323 -7.57 4.55 -0.04
CA ASP A 323 -6.37 4.94 -0.77
C ASP A 323 -6.74 5.46 -2.15
N LEU A 324 -6.25 6.66 -2.47
CA LEU A 324 -6.76 7.49 -3.56
C LEU A 324 -5.58 8.07 -4.35
N PRO A 325 -4.99 7.32 -5.31
CA PRO A 325 -3.98 7.86 -6.19
C PRO A 325 -4.61 8.78 -7.23
N MET A 326 -3.99 9.94 -7.39
CA MET A 326 -4.38 11.00 -8.31
C MET A 326 -3.28 11.24 -9.34
N ARG A 327 -3.69 11.45 -10.58
CA ARG A 327 -2.83 11.72 -11.72
C ARG A 327 -2.70 13.22 -11.94
N ASN A 328 -1.69 13.59 -12.73
CA ASN A 328 -1.50 14.95 -13.24
C ASN A 328 -1.38 16.01 -12.13
N CYS A 329 -0.97 15.61 -10.93
CA CYS A 329 -0.67 16.52 -9.83
C CYS A 329 0.77 17.02 -9.93
N THR A 330 1.00 18.25 -9.49
CA THR A 330 2.32 18.78 -9.17
C THR A 330 2.50 18.76 -7.66
N ILE A 331 3.61 18.18 -7.20
CA ILE A 331 3.98 18.08 -5.78
C ILE A 331 5.27 18.87 -5.57
N THR A 332 5.24 19.81 -4.62
CA THR A 332 6.41 20.57 -4.19
C THR A 332 6.72 20.33 -2.72
N LEU A 333 8.00 20.23 -2.38
CA LEU A 333 8.51 20.18 -1.01
C LEU A 333 9.30 21.45 -0.73
N ASP A 334 8.83 22.30 0.17
CA ASP A 334 9.40 23.63 0.45
C ASP A 334 9.66 24.46 -0.83
N GLY A 335 8.74 24.35 -1.80
CA GLY A 335 8.84 25.00 -3.12
C GLY A 335 9.67 24.25 -4.17
N ASN A 336 10.40 23.20 -3.81
CA ASN A 336 11.14 22.36 -4.75
C ASN A 336 10.20 21.33 -5.41
N VAL A 337 10.12 21.33 -6.74
CA VAL A 337 9.22 20.43 -7.48
C VAL A 337 9.81 19.02 -7.53
N VAL A 338 9.11 18.04 -6.94
CA VAL A 338 9.49 16.62 -6.96
C VAL A 338 8.65 15.79 -7.93
N VAL A 339 7.41 16.24 -8.18
CA VAL A 339 6.52 15.73 -9.23
C VAL A 339 5.94 16.94 -9.97
N LYS A 340 5.96 16.91 -11.30
CA LYS A 340 5.36 17.93 -12.15
C LYS A 340 4.36 17.28 -13.08
N ASP A 341 3.09 17.68 -13.00
CA ASP A 341 2.01 17.20 -13.85
C ASP A 341 1.96 15.65 -13.96
N GLY A 342 2.18 14.97 -12.83
CA GLY A 342 2.20 13.50 -12.75
C GLY A 342 3.52 12.84 -13.16
N LEU A 343 4.59 13.60 -13.39
CA LEU A 343 5.91 13.09 -13.76
C LEU A 343 6.93 13.35 -12.65
N LEU A 344 7.63 12.31 -12.21
CA LEU A 344 8.78 12.43 -11.28
C LEU A 344 9.84 13.39 -11.87
N GLN A 345 10.52 14.15 -11.00
CA GLN A 345 11.52 15.14 -11.40
C GLN A 345 12.91 14.81 -10.85
N GLY A 346 13.95 15.40 -11.45
CA GLY A 346 15.34 15.27 -10.97
C GLY A 346 15.81 13.81 -10.88
N GLU A 347 16.52 13.50 -9.80
CA GLU A 347 17.04 12.14 -9.52
C GLU A 347 15.95 11.08 -9.29
N LEU A 348 14.71 11.50 -9.02
CA LEU A 348 13.58 10.57 -8.92
C LEU A 348 13.12 10.07 -10.31
N ALA A 349 13.38 10.85 -11.37
CA ALA A 349 12.94 10.58 -12.74
C ALA A 349 13.89 9.65 -13.53
N SER A 350 15.19 9.75 -13.24
CA SER A 350 16.30 9.16 -14.02
C SER A 350 16.55 7.71 -13.69
#